data_AF-A0A7Y3BVW8-F1
#
_entry.id   AF-A0A7Y3BVW8-F1
#
_cell.length_a   1.000
_cell.length_b   1.000
_cell.length_c   1.000
_cell.angle_alpha   90.00
_cell.angle_beta   90.00
_cell.angle_gamma   90.00
#
_symmetry.space_group_name_H-M   'P 1'
#
loop_
_entity.id
_entity.type
_entity.pdbx_description
1 polymer ?
#
loop_
_entity_poly.entity_id
_entity_poly.type
_entity_poly.pdbx_seq_one_letter_code
_entity_poly.pdbx_strand_id
1 'polypeptide(L)'
;VSGMHVHDNGGPGLWFDVAVLDTTVEKSLIADNQSPGVRYEISYDGFIRDNIFLRNGLTDPNYTNDPWVWGASIAIRTSQNVWVEDNFIADSGAGIIVIDMPHRDGAERLSVQPNMRDPQNREYASIENHIFRNTVVYTGRAGAAVGGSDPSNPRVFHMNEFDYNEYIGVEFWWENDSPPYWGRSYTWEEWHAVGNDLNTQDLLTQRPATPPWSNPW
;
A
#
# COMPACT_ATOMS: atom_id res chain seq x y z
N VAL A 1 13.42 8.42 8.76
CA VAL A 1 12.98 9.69 8.15
C VAL A 1 11.97 10.33 9.08
N SER A 2 12.20 11.55 9.55
CA SER A 2 11.30 12.18 10.54
C SER A 2 11.22 13.69 10.33
N GLY A 3 10.01 14.27 10.42
CA GLY A 3 9.82 15.73 10.35
C GLY A 3 10.09 16.35 8.98
N MET A 4 10.01 15.57 7.90
CA MET A 4 10.40 16.02 6.56
C MET A 4 9.21 16.51 5.73
N HIS A 5 9.49 17.32 4.71
CA HIS A 5 8.55 17.61 3.62
C HIS A 5 9.11 17.01 2.32
N VAL A 6 8.49 15.95 1.82
CA VAL A 6 8.92 15.19 0.64
C VAL A 6 7.91 15.41 -0.48
N HIS A 7 8.27 16.18 -1.50
CA HIS A 7 7.30 16.64 -2.48
C HIS A 7 7.84 16.82 -3.90
N ASP A 8 6.91 16.86 -4.87
CA ASP A 8 7.14 17.13 -6.30
C ASP A 8 8.16 16.19 -6.99
N ASN A 9 8.30 14.96 -6.51
CA ASN A 9 9.19 13.99 -7.14
C ASN A 9 8.55 13.41 -8.42
N GLY A 10 9.33 13.23 -9.48
CA GLY A 10 8.95 12.53 -10.72
C GLY A 10 8.91 10.99 -10.56
N GLY A 11 8.66 10.51 -9.35
CA GLY A 11 8.76 9.12 -8.93
C GLY A 11 8.17 8.98 -7.53
N PRO A 12 8.57 7.96 -6.75
CA PRO A 12 8.07 7.84 -5.38
C PRO A 12 8.63 8.98 -4.52
N GLY A 13 7.91 9.38 -3.48
CA GLY A 13 8.48 10.29 -2.48
C GLY A 13 9.64 9.64 -1.74
N LEU A 14 9.40 8.44 -1.20
CA LEU A 14 10.38 7.58 -0.55
C LEU A 14 10.26 6.17 -1.12
N TRP A 15 11.39 5.54 -1.45
CA TRP A 15 11.43 4.16 -1.93
C TRP A 15 12.47 3.38 -1.12
N PHE A 16 11.98 2.39 -0.37
CA PHE A 16 12.79 1.39 0.31
C PHE A 16 12.78 0.15 -0.56
N ASP A 17 13.93 -0.19 -1.13
CA ASP A 17 14.04 -1.24 -2.14
C ASP A 17 15.10 -2.26 -1.73
N VAL A 18 14.64 -3.50 -1.58
CA VAL A 18 15.43 -4.71 -1.30
C VAL A 18 16.20 -4.69 0.02
N ALA A 19 15.78 -5.60 0.91
CA ALA A 19 16.45 -5.95 2.16
C ALA A 19 16.72 -4.75 3.08
N VAL A 20 15.86 -3.73 3.03
CA VAL A 20 15.86 -2.67 4.03
C VAL A 20 15.19 -3.19 5.30
N LEU A 21 15.78 -2.88 6.45
CA LEU A 21 15.36 -3.36 7.77
C LEU A 21 15.27 -2.19 8.74
N ASP A 22 14.37 -2.29 9.72
CA ASP A 22 14.30 -1.41 10.89
C ASP A 22 14.27 0.08 10.54
N THR A 23 13.28 0.45 9.71
CA THR A 23 13.12 1.82 9.24
C THR A 23 11.86 2.46 9.79
N THR A 24 11.99 3.72 10.22
CA THR A 24 10.86 4.55 10.62
C THR A 24 10.70 5.74 9.66
N VAL A 25 9.49 5.94 9.15
CA VAL A 25 9.01 7.16 8.50
C VAL A 25 7.93 7.77 9.38
N GLU A 26 8.19 8.94 9.95
CA GLU A 26 7.23 9.54 10.88
C GLU A 26 7.12 11.05 10.80
N LYS A 27 5.97 11.58 11.23
CA LYS A 27 5.74 13.02 11.45
C LYS A 27 6.12 13.89 10.25
N SER A 28 5.95 13.37 9.05
CA SER A 28 6.36 14.00 7.80
C SER A 28 5.16 14.35 6.94
N LEU A 29 5.32 15.38 6.10
CA LEU A 29 4.39 15.71 5.01
C LEU A 29 4.96 15.14 3.72
N ILE A 30 4.21 14.27 3.06
CA ILE A 30 4.63 13.59 1.82
C ILE A 30 3.56 13.88 0.76
N ALA A 31 3.87 14.76 -0.19
CA ALA A 31 2.84 15.33 -1.06
C ALA A 31 3.25 15.46 -2.52
N ASP A 32 2.28 15.45 -3.43
CA ASP A 32 2.47 15.80 -4.85
C ASP A 32 3.55 14.97 -5.59
N ASN A 33 3.84 13.77 -5.10
CA ASN A 33 4.76 12.88 -5.79
C ASN A 33 4.03 12.20 -6.96
N GLN A 34 4.72 12.07 -8.09
CA GLN A 34 4.13 11.51 -9.31
C GLN A 34 3.63 10.07 -9.12
N SER A 35 4.31 9.29 -8.27
CA SER A 35 3.95 7.91 -7.93
C SER A 35 3.80 7.78 -6.40
N PRO A 36 3.89 6.59 -5.75
CA PRO A 36 3.61 6.50 -4.33
C PRO A 36 4.38 7.46 -3.43
N GLY A 37 3.72 7.98 -2.40
CA GLY A 37 4.38 8.77 -1.38
C GLY A 37 5.46 7.96 -0.67
N VAL A 38 5.10 6.74 -0.25
CA VAL A 38 6.05 5.71 0.21
C VAL A 38 5.83 4.42 -0.59
N ARG A 39 6.92 3.89 -1.16
CA ARG A 39 7.01 2.53 -1.68
C ARG A 39 7.94 1.72 -0.78
N TYR A 40 7.41 0.70 -0.12
CA TYR A 40 8.15 -0.20 0.75
C TYR A 40 8.21 -1.57 0.10
N GLU A 41 9.35 -1.93 -0.45
CA GLU A 41 9.50 -3.06 -1.38
C GLU A 41 10.58 -4.03 -0.93
N ILE A 42 10.21 -5.31 -0.85
CA ILE A 42 11.14 -6.42 -0.56
C ILE A 42 11.94 -6.12 0.72
N SER A 43 11.27 -5.55 1.71
CA SER A 43 11.88 -5.00 2.91
C SER A 43 11.08 -5.42 4.14
N TYR A 44 11.65 -5.23 5.33
CA TYR A 44 11.10 -5.83 6.55
C TYR A 44 11.20 -4.88 7.74
N ASP A 45 10.35 -5.10 8.74
CA ASP A 45 10.45 -4.46 10.05
C ASP A 45 10.40 -2.92 9.95
N GLY A 46 9.28 -2.40 9.44
CA GLY A 46 9.10 -0.98 9.15
C GLY A 46 8.01 -0.32 9.96
N PHE A 47 8.15 0.99 10.23
CA PHE A 47 7.11 1.83 10.79
C PHE A 47 6.87 3.03 9.88
N ILE A 48 5.64 3.24 9.42
CA ILE A 48 5.17 4.41 8.68
C ILE A 48 4.02 5.00 9.49
N ARG A 49 4.28 6.06 10.24
CA ARG A 49 3.30 6.55 11.23
C ARG A 49 3.24 8.04 11.44
N ASP A 50 2.10 8.54 11.91
CA ASP A 50 1.91 9.96 12.21
C ASP A 50 2.24 10.90 11.02
N ASN A 51 2.12 10.42 9.78
CA ASN A 51 2.43 11.23 8.60
C ASN A 51 1.15 11.78 7.95
N ILE A 52 1.35 12.81 7.14
CA ILE A 52 0.32 13.39 6.27
C ILE A 52 0.71 13.10 4.82
N PHE A 53 -0.15 12.39 4.09
CA PHE A 53 0.00 12.10 2.67
C PHE A 53 -1.05 12.84 1.85
N LEU A 54 -0.62 13.65 0.88
CA LEU A 54 -1.54 14.43 0.04
C LEU A 54 -1.21 14.28 -1.45
N ARG A 55 -2.20 13.98 -2.28
CA ARG A 55 -2.11 14.07 -3.75
C ARG A 55 -0.97 13.26 -4.39
N ASN A 56 -0.52 12.18 -3.75
CA ASN A 56 0.50 11.32 -4.32
C ASN A 56 -0.12 10.41 -5.40
N GLY A 57 0.66 10.03 -6.40
CA GLY A 57 0.28 9.03 -7.40
C GLY A 57 -0.81 9.45 -8.39
N LEU A 58 -1.25 10.72 -8.38
CA LEU A 58 -2.29 11.21 -9.30
C LEU A 58 -1.84 11.22 -10.77
N THR A 59 -0.54 11.32 -11.00
CA THR A 59 0.07 11.44 -12.34
C THR A 59 0.99 10.26 -12.65
N ASP A 60 0.83 9.14 -11.95
CA ASP A 60 1.62 7.94 -12.19
C ASP A 60 1.31 7.43 -13.61
N PRO A 61 2.33 7.27 -14.48
CA PRO A 61 2.13 6.86 -15.86
C PRO A 61 1.55 5.44 -15.98
N ASN A 62 1.75 4.60 -14.97
CA ASN A 62 1.15 3.27 -14.91
C ASN A 62 -0.29 3.35 -14.39
N TYR A 63 -0.60 4.22 -13.42
CA TYR A 63 -1.97 4.41 -12.93
C TYR A 63 -2.91 5.04 -13.96
N THR A 64 -2.41 5.99 -14.75
CA THR A 64 -3.20 6.71 -15.76
C THR A 64 -3.54 5.86 -16.99
N ASN A 65 -2.78 4.79 -17.26
CA ASN A 65 -2.96 3.91 -18.43
C ASN A 65 -3.50 2.51 -18.06
N ASP A 66 -3.29 2.07 -16.81
CA ASP A 66 -3.81 0.83 -16.24
C ASP A 66 -4.09 1.08 -14.74
N PRO A 67 -5.35 1.39 -14.36
CA PRO A 67 -5.70 1.93 -13.05
C PRO A 67 -5.71 0.86 -11.94
N TRP A 68 -4.71 -0.01 -11.95
CA TRP A 68 -4.36 -0.84 -10.81
C TRP A 68 -3.89 0.05 -9.64
N VAL A 69 -3.24 -0.54 -8.66
CA VAL A 69 -2.90 0.14 -7.40
C VAL A 69 -1.61 0.96 -7.41
N TRP A 70 -1.06 1.23 -8.60
CA TRP A 70 0.25 1.88 -8.72
C TRP A 70 0.30 3.31 -8.19
N GLY A 71 -0.83 4.02 -8.19
CA GLY A 71 -0.96 5.39 -7.68
C GLY A 71 -1.15 5.49 -6.16
N ALA A 72 -0.89 4.44 -5.38
CA ALA A 72 -1.14 4.42 -3.93
C ALA A 72 -0.29 5.44 -3.16
N SER A 73 -0.83 6.08 -2.13
CA SER A 73 -0.03 6.92 -1.22
C SER A 73 1.04 6.12 -0.48
N ILE A 74 0.64 4.95 -0.01
CA ILE A 74 1.52 4.00 0.66
C ILE A 74 1.34 2.66 -0.04
N ALA A 75 2.43 2.16 -0.63
CA ALA A 75 2.46 0.84 -1.26
C ALA A 75 3.43 -0.06 -0.49
N ILE A 76 2.89 -1.09 0.17
CA ILE A 76 3.66 -2.16 0.80
C ILE A 76 3.71 -3.32 -0.18
N ARG A 77 4.89 -3.66 -0.69
CA ARG A 77 5.06 -4.65 -1.76
C ARG A 77 6.03 -5.73 -1.32
N THR A 78 5.56 -6.97 -1.34
CA THR A 78 6.35 -8.17 -1.02
C THR A 78 7.22 -7.95 0.24
N SER A 79 6.63 -7.40 1.29
CA SER A 79 7.32 -6.91 2.50
C SER A 79 6.63 -7.43 3.76
N GLN A 80 7.37 -7.53 4.88
CA GLN A 80 6.82 -8.16 6.10
C GLN A 80 7.05 -7.33 7.35
N ASN A 81 6.15 -7.50 8.33
CA ASN A 81 6.23 -6.83 9.62
C ASN A 81 6.33 -5.30 9.48
N VAL A 82 5.54 -4.72 8.56
CA VAL A 82 5.43 -3.27 8.39
C VAL A 82 4.18 -2.76 9.09
N TRP A 83 4.38 -1.80 9.99
CA TRP A 83 3.33 -1.09 10.70
C TRP A 83 3.03 0.23 9.99
N VAL A 84 1.82 0.36 9.49
CA VAL A 84 1.29 1.58 8.88
C VAL A 84 0.20 2.09 9.81
N GLU A 85 0.51 3.07 10.66
CA GLU A 85 -0.39 3.49 11.73
C GLU A 85 -0.57 5.00 11.87
N ASP A 86 -1.77 5.43 12.26
CA ASP A 86 -2.04 6.82 12.64
C ASP A 86 -1.66 7.85 11.55
N ASN A 87 -1.72 7.45 10.27
CA ASN A 87 -1.48 8.35 9.14
C ASN A 87 -2.77 8.98 8.65
N PHE A 88 -2.68 10.22 8.16
CA PHE A 88 -3.74 10.88 7.42
C PHE A 88 -3.40 10.87 5.92
N ILE A 89 -4.28 10.29 5.11
CA ILE A 89 -4.12 10.20 3.66
C ILE A 89 -5.30 10.86 2.97
N ALA A 90 -5.01 11.80 2.05
CA ALA A 90 -6.06 12.42 1.27
C ALA A 90 -5.69 12.65 -0.20
N ASP A 91 -6.73 12.71 -1.04
CA ASP A 91 -6.71 13.19 -2.43
C ASP A 91 -5.68 12.53 -3.35
N SER A 92 -5.27 11.31 -3.03
CA SER A 92 -4.23 10.59 -3.75
C SER A 92 -4.80 9.61 -4.79
N GLY A 93 -3.97 9.16 -5.73
CA GLY A 93 -4.36 8.22 -6.79
C GLY A 93 -5.03 6.97 -6.20
N ALA A 94 -4.39 6.36 -5.21
CA ALA A 94 -4.92 5.33 -4.34
C ALA A 94 -4.50 5.62 -2.87
N GLY A 95 -5.17 4.96 -1.93
CA GLY A 95 -4.93 5.07 -0.49
C GLY A 95 -3.72 4.26 -0.04
N ILE A 96 -3.95 3.36 0.91
CA ILE A 96 -2.96 2.38 1.38
C ILE A 96 -3.21 1.07 0.64
N ILE A 97 -2.17 0.49 0.05
CA ILE A 97 -2.24 -0.80 -0.63
C ILE A 97 -1.15 -1.75 -0.15
N VAL A 98 -1.54 -2.98 0.19
CA VAL A 98 -0.62 -4.11 0.40
C VAL A 98 -0.65 -5.04 -0.81
N ILE A 99 0.49 -5.29 -1.43
CA ILE A 99 0.59 -6.07 -2.68
C ILE A 99 1.48 -7.27 -2.44
N ASP A 100 0.95 -8.47 -2.62
CA ASP A 100 1.76 -9.67 -2.76
C ASP A 100 1.95 -9.94 -4.26
N MET A 101 3.20 -9.95 -4.72
CA MET A 101 3.52 -10.19 -6.12
C MET A 101 4.89 -10.84 -6.25
N PRO A 102 5.10 -11.71 -7.25
CA PRO A 102 6.38 -12.32 -7.48
C PRO A 102 7.34 -11.21 -7.94
N HIS A 103 8.61 -11.41 -7.61
CA HIS A 103 9.62 -10.51 -8.09
C HIS A 103 9.67 -10.53 -9.63
N ARG A 104 9.86 -9.36 -10.24
CA ARG A 104 9.99 -9.22 -11.69
C ARG A 104 11.18 -10.08 -12.16
N ASP A 105 11.03 -10.77 -13.29
CA ASP A 105 11.98 -11.71 -13.89
C ASP A 105 13.46 -11.38 -13.56
N GLY A 106 14.06 -12.19 -12.67
CA GLY A 106 15.43 -11.99 -12.20
C GLY A 106 15.71 -12.33 -10.73
N ALA A 107 14.69 -12.61 -9.90
CA ALA A 107 14.88 -13.05 -8.49
C ALA A 107 15.61 -14.37 -8.37
N GLU A 108 15.54 -15.23 -9.39
CA GLU A 108 16.37 -16.43 -9.43
C GLU A 108 17.87 -16.11 -9.35
N ARG A 109 18.29 -14.85 -9.56
CA ARG A 109 19.66 -14.37 -9.29
C ARG A 109 19.85 -13.77 -7.89
N LEU A 110 18.79 -13.36 -7.19
CA LEU A 110 18.85 -12.92 -5.78
C LEU A 110 18.86 -14.12 -4.83
N SER A 111 18.20 -15.22 -5.18
CA SER A 111 18.28 -16.49 -4.45
C SER A 111 19.68 -17.14 -4.49
N VAL A 112 20.60 -16.65 -5.33
CA VAL A 112 22.01 -17.08 -5.42
C VAL A 112 22.99 -16.08 -4.77
N GLN A 113 22.53 -14.93 -4.28
CA GLN A 113 23.41 -14.00 -3.56
C GLN A 113 23.17 -14.16 -2.06
N PRO A 114 24.07 -14.84 -1.32
CA PRO A 114 23.90 -15.14 0.11
C PRO A 114 23.78 -13.90 1.01
N ASN A 115 23.96 -12.70 0.47
CA ASN A 115 23.95 -11.43 1.19
C ASN A 115 22.74 -10.52 0.84
N MET A 116 21.80 -10.97 0.01
CA MET A 116 20.59 -10.19 -0.39
C MET A 116 19.27 -10.79 0.10
N ARG A 117 19.35 -11.89 0.85
CA ARG A 117 18.23 -12.35 1.66
C ARG A 117 18.17 -11.44 2.88
N ASP A 118 16.97 -11.17 3.39
CA ASP A 118 16.85 -10.76 4.79
C ASP A 118 17.79 -11.65 5.63
N PRO A 119 18.57 -11.10 6.58
CA PRO A 119 19.50 -11.87 7.41
C PRO A 119 18.86 -13.09 8.10
N GLN A 120 17.53 -13.09 8.24
CA GLN A 120 16.75 -14.16 8.83
C GLN A 120 16.19 -15.17 7.80
N ASN A 121 16.52 -14.99 6.51
CA ASN A 121 16.11 -15.85 5.39
C ASN A 121 14.57 -15.95 5.24
N ARG A 122 13.86 -14.85 5.52
CA ARG A 122 12.41 -14.74 5.35
C ARG A 122 12.00 -14.84 3.87
N GLU A 123 10.78 -15.32 3.65
CA GLU A 123 10.19 -15.44 2.32
C GLU A 123 9.98 -14.06 1.67
N TYR A 124 9.87 -14.02 0.35
CA TYR A 124 9.38 -12.85 -0.38
C TYR A 124 7.85 -12.91 -0.46
N ALA A 125 7.18 -12.30 0.50
CA ALA A 125 5.72 -12.26 0.59
C ALA A 125 5.26 -11.00 1.32
N SER A 126 4.02 -10.57 1.08
CA SER A 126 3.37 -9.52 1.88
C SER A 126 2.55 -10.11 3.00
N ILE A 127 3.19 -10.34 4.14
CA ILE A 127 2.60 -10.98 5.32
C ILE A 127 3.03 -10.25 6.59
N GLU A 128 2.27 -10.41 7.65
CA GLU A 128 2.49 -9.82 8.97
C GLU A 128 2.55 -8.28 8.92
N ASN A 129 1.87 -7.65 7.96
CA ASN A 129 1.76 -6.19 7.92
C ASN A 129 0.53 -5.74 8.69
N HIS A 130 0.64 -4.60 9.37
CA HIS A 130 -0.38 -4.06 10.26
C HIS A 130 -0.78 -2.66 9.78
N ILE A 131 -2.02 -2.51 9.30
CA ILE A 131 -2.57 -1.28 8.76
C ILE A 131 -3.65 -0.82 9.73
N PHE A 132 -3.28 0.06 10.66
CA PHE A 132 -4.13 0.39 11.82
C PHE A 132 -4.37 1.88 11.98
N ARG A 133 -5.60 2.28 12.36
CA ARG A 133 -5.89 3.66 12.79
C ARG A 133 -5.50 4.73 11.76
N ASN A 134 -5.54 4.40 10.47
CA ASN A 134 -5.31 5.39 9.42
C ASN A 134 -6.63 6.03 9.01
N THR A 135 -6.58 7.32 8.70
CA THR A 135 -7.70 8.04 8.10
C THR A 135 -7.43 8.24 6.62
N VAL A 136 -8.24 7.62 5.75
CA VAL A 136 -8.07 7.63 4.29
C VAL A 136 -9.29 8.30 3.65
N VAL A 137 -9.05 9.42 2.96
CA VAL A 137 -10.12 10.33 2.52
C VAL A 137 -9.97 10.68 1.05
N TYR A 138 -11.04 10.47 0.26
CA TYR A 138 -11.13 10.90 -1.14
C TYR A 138 -9.97 10.45 -2.05
N THR A 139 -9.40 9.29 -1.76
CA THR A 139 -8.46 8.61 -2.65
C THR A 139 -9.21 7.80 -3.71
N GLY A 140 -8.51 7.25 -4.70
CA GLY A 140 -9.04 6.13 -5.47
C GLY A 140 -9.12 4.85 -4.63
N ARG A 141 -8.55 3.77 -5.15
CA ARG A 141 -8.59 2.44 -4.54
C ARG A 141 -7.82 2.35 -3.22
N ALA A 142 -8.29 1.56 -2.25
CA ALA A 142 -7.54 1.17 -1.04
C ALA A 142 -7.83 -0.30 -0.69
N GLY A 143 -6.84 -1.01 -0.13
CA GLY A 143 -6.97 -2.42 0.23
C GLY A 143 -5.72 -3.25 0.00
N ALA A 144 -5.88 -4.45 -0.58
CA ALA A 144 -4.77 -5.33 -0.91
C ALA A 144 -4.91 -6.02 -2.26
N ALA A 145 -3.80 -6.47 -2.82
CA ALA A 145 -3.75 -7.03 -4.16
C ALA A 145 -2.83 -8.24 -4.24
N VAL A 146 -3.20 -9.20 -5.08
CA VAL A 146 -2.28 -10.25 -5.55
C VAL A 146 -1.90 -9.95 -6.99
N GLY A 147 -0.61 -9.75 -7.25
CA GLY A 147 -0.03 -9.44 -8.55
C GLY A 147 0.90 -10.52 -9.08
N GLY A 148 0.50 -11.79 -9.00
CA GLY A 148 1.16 -12.94 -9.63
C GLY A 148 1.70 -14.01 -8.67
N SER A 149 1.66 -13.77 -7.35
CA SER A 149 2.12 -14.75 -6.35
C SER A 149 0.98 -15.69 -5.98
N ASP A 150 1.33 -16.93 -5.57
CA ASP A 150 0.44 -18.09 -5.38
C ASP A 150 -1.06 -17.74 -5.24
N PRO A 151 -1.78 -17.62 -6.36
CA PRO A 151 -3.12 -17.04 -6.32
C PRO A 151 -4.17 -18.02 -5.81
N SER A 152 -3.76 -19.28 -5.61
CA SER A 152 -4.56 -20.31 -4.96
C SER A 152 -4.60 -20.15 -3.44
N ASN A 153 -3.62 -19.43 -2.87
CA ASN A 153 -3.53 -19.10 -1.47
C ASN A 153 -3.14 -17.62 -1.28
N PRO A 154 -4.11 -16.69 -1.41
CA PRO A 154 -3.82 -15.26 -1.38
C PRO A 154 -3.55 -14.78 0.04
N ARG A 155 -2.33 -15.05 0.53
CA ARG A 155 -1.83 -14.72 1.87
C ARG A 155 -2.00 -13.26 2.24
N VAL A 156 -1.92 -12.38 1.23
CA VAL A 156 -2.11 -10.95 1.40
C VAL A 156 -3.43 -10.60 2.11
N PHE A 157 -4.46 -11.43 1.97
CA PHE A 157 -5.79 -11.17 2.54
C PHE A 157 -5.99 -11.67 3.98
N HIS A 158 -5.18 -12.62 4.44
CA HIS A 158 -5.43 -13.32 5.72
C HIS A 158 -4.18 -13.48 6.59
N MET A 159 -3.04 -13.02 6.11
CA MET A 159 -1.79 -12.95 6.89
C MET A 159 -1.37 -11.50 7.15
N ASN A 160 -2.20 -10.52 6.79
CA ASN A 160 -2.03 -9.12 7.19
C ASN A 160 -3.24 -8.72 8.02
N GLU A 161 -3.08 -7.67 8.82
CA GLU A 161 -4.10 -7.17 9.70
C GLU A 161 -4.43 -5.72 9.32
N PHE A 162 -5.69 -5.48 8.99
CA PHE A 162 -6.25 -4.16 8.85
C PHE A 162 -7.31 -3.99 9.94
N ASP A 163 -7.25 -2.93 10.72
CA ASP A 163 -8.33 -2.64 11.66
C ASP A 163 -8.29 -1.19 12.15
N TYR A 164 -9.41 -0.72 12.70
CA TYR A 164 -9.58 0.65 13.22
C TYR A 164 -9.27 1.75 12.20
N ASN A 165 -9.25 1.46 10.90
CA ASN A 165 -9.08 2.48 9.89
C ASN A 165 -10.39 3.27 9.73
N GLU A 166 -10.30 4.42 9.07
CA GLU A 166 -11.45 5.20 8.66
C GLU A 166 -11.36 5.48 7.16
N TYR A 167 -12.35 5.01 6.41
CA TYR A 167 -12.40 5.17 4.95
C TYR A 167 -13.56 6.09 4.57
N ILE A 168 -13.26 7.25 3.97
CA ILE A 168 -14.24 8.26 3.59
C ILE A 168 -14.10 8.56 2.10
N GLY A 169 -15.10 8.20 1.29
CA GLY A 169 -15.04 8.56 -0.13
C GLY A 169 -14.01 7.73 -0.93
N VAL A 170 -13.72 6.51 -0.49
CA VAL A 170 -12.65 5.62 -1.00
C VAL A 170 -13.28 4.41 -1.70
N GLU A 171 -12.66 3.94 -2.78
CA GLU A 171 -13.06 2.69 -3.44
C GLU A 171 -12.37 1.51 -2.74
N PHE A 172 -13.14 0.67 -2.06
CA PHE A 172 -12.64 -0.59 -1.50
C PHE A 172 -12.25 -1.54 -2.63
N TRP A 173 -11.01 -2.02 -2.62
CA TRP A 173 -10.47 -2.79 -3.75
C TRP A 173 -9.48 -3.88 -3.31
N TRP A 174 -9.91 -5.14 -3.45
CA TRP A 174 -9.25 -6.34 -2.91
C TRP A 174 -9.21 -7.41 -3.96
N GLU A 175 -8.24 -7.33 -4.88
CA GLU A 175 -8.29 -8.09 -6.12
C GLU A 175 -7.19 -9.14 -6.20
N ASN A 176 -7.59 -10.37 -6.57
CA ASN A 176 -6.67 -11.40 -7.02
C ASN A 176 -6.50 -11.27 -8.53
N ASP A 177 -5.44 -10.58 -8.92
CA ASP A 177 -5.15 -10.28 -10.33
C ASP A 177 -4.10 -11.26 -10.83
N SER A 178 -4.42 -12.56 -10.80
CA SER A 178 -3.49 -13.63 -11.17
C SER A 178 -4.20 -14.86 -11.74
N PRO A 179 -3.67 -15.56 -12.75
CA PRO A 179 -4.32 -16.74 -13.32
C PRO A 179 -4.36 -17.91 -12.32
N PRO A 180 -5.42 -18.75 -12.30
CA PRO A 180 -6.69 -18.65 -13.03
C PRO A 180 -7.75 -17.73 -12.37
N TYR A 181 -7.38 -17.00 -11.32
CA TYR A 181 -8.29 -16.26 -10.43
C TYR A 181 -8.49 -14.78 -10.81
N TRP A 182 -8.05 -14.36 -12.00
CA TRP A 182 -8.21 -13.01 -12.54
C TRP A 182 -9.57 -12.39 -12.21
N GLY A 183 -9.56 -11.21 -11.61
CA GLY A 183 -10.77 -10.45 -11.30
C GLY A 183 -11.59 -11.00 -10.13
N ARG A 184 -11.07 -11.97 -9.34
CA ARG A 184 -11.71 -12.32 -8.07
C ARG A 184 -11.45 -11.19 -7.07
N SER A 185 -12.48 -10.40 -6.80
CA SER A 185 -12.46 -9.43 -5.71
C SER A 185 -13.05 -10.03 -4.44
N TYR A 186 -12.49 -9.68 -3.28
CA TYR A 186 -13.15 -9.91 -1.99
C TYR A 186 -14.27 -8.88 -1.82
N THR A 187 -15.44 -9.35 -1.40
CA THR A 187 -16.49 -8.47 -0.86
C THR A 187 -16.10 -7.96 0.52
N TRP A 188 -16.70 -6.84 0.95
CA TRP A 188 -16.53 -6.32 2.32
C TRP A 188 -16.91 -7.36 3.39
N GLU A 189 -17.94 -8.17 3.12
CA GLU A 189 -18.33 -9.27 4.02
C GLU A 189 -17.25 -10.35 4.11
N GLU A 190 -16.68 -10.78 2.99
CA GLU A 190 -15.57 -11.75 2.99
C GLU A 190 -14.32 -11.19 3.66
N TRP A 191 -14.07 -9.88 3.53
CA TRP A 191 -12.97 -9.17 4.17
C TRP A 191 -13.09 -9.16 5.70
N HIS A 192 -14.27 -8.85 6.20
CA HIS A 192 -14.59 -8.96 7.62
C HIS A 192 -14.55 -10.40 8.12
N ALA A 193 -15.02 -11.36 7.32
CA ALA A 193 -15.05 -12.76 7.70
C ALA A 193 -13.65 -13.34 7.96
N VAL A 194 -12.60 -12.78 7.34
CA VAL A 194 -11.20 -13.16 7.61
C VAL A 194 -10.55 -12.33 8.73
N GLY A 195 -11.31 -11.47 9.41
CA GLY A 195 -10.90 -10.78 10.63
C GLY A 195 -10.43 -9.34 10.45
N ASN A 196 -10.50 -8.80 9.23
CA ASN A 196 -10.04 -7.45 8.95
C ASN A 196 -11.16 -6.40 9.08
N ASP A 197 -10.77 -5.17 9.41
CA ASP A 197 -11.60 -3.97 9.49
C ASP A 197 -12.89 -4.15 10.35
N LEU A 198 -12.85 -5.08 11.31
CA LEU A 198 -13.98 -5.38 12.20
C LEU A 198 -14.40 -4.18 13.06
N ASN A 199 -13.48 -3.27 13.35
CA ASN A 199 -13.70 -2.06 14.13
C ASN A 199 -13.57 -0.78 13.31
N THR A 200 -13.59 -0.89 11.98
CA THR A 200 -13.43 0.23 11.05
C THR A 200 -14.74 0.98 10.85
N GLN A 201 -14.65 2.32 10.82
CA GLN A 201 -15.76 3.15 10.43
C GLN A 201 -15.81 3.26 8.91
N ASP A 202 -16.82 2.64 8.33
CA ASP A 202 -17.04 2.57 6.89
C ASP A 202 -17.96 3.71 6.42
N LEU A 203 -17.38 4.69 5.72
CA LEU A 203 -18.08 5.67 4.89
C LEU A 203 -17.63 5.50 3.41
N LEU A 204 -17.55 4.25 2.94
CA LEU A 204 -17.30 3.81 1.56
C LEU A 204 -18.44 4.27 0.64
N THR A 205 -18.50 5.57 0.41
CA THR A 205 -19.30 6.18 -0.65
C THR A 205 -18.36 6.69 -1.71
N GLN A 206 -18.85 6.86 -2.94
CA GLN A 206 -18.01 7.29 -4.06
C GLN A 206 -17.30 8.61 -3.75
N ARG A 207 -16.03 8.70 -4.19
CA ARG A 207 -15.27 9.95 -4.22
C ARG A 207 -16.14 11.05 -4.89
N PRO A 208 -16.34 12.22 -4.26
CA PRO A 208 -17.00 13.33 -4.93
C PRO A 208 -16.21 13.71 -6.19
N ALA A 209 -16.92 14.05 -7.28
CA ALA A 209 -16.31 14.37 -8.58
C ALA A 209 -15.25 15.48 -8.49
N THR A 210 -15.33 16.32 -7.45
CA THR A 210 -14.32 17.29 -7.03
C THR A 210 -14.11 17.13 -5.53
N PRO A 211 -12.88 16.80 -5.07
CA PRO A 211 -12.57 16.82 -3.66
C PRO A 211 -12.72 18.24 -3.09
N PRO A 212 -13.14 18.41 -1.83
CA PRO A 212 -13.36 19.73 -1.22
C PRO A 212 -12.09 20.60 -1.13
N TRP A 213 -10.91 20.01 -1.36
CA TRP A 213 -9.61 20.69 -1.32
C TRP A 213 -9.02 20.99 -2.71
N SER A 214 -9.78 20.82 -3.79
CA SER A 214 -9.31 21.02 -5.18
C SER A 214 -9.05 22.48 -5.57
N ASN A 215 -8.82 23.37 -4.62
CA ASN A 215 -8.43 24.75 -4.92
C ASN A 215 -6.90 24.79 -4.96
N PRO A 216 -6.29 25.07 -6.12
CA PRO A 216 -4.84 25.11 -6.23
C PRO A 216 -4.35 26.32 -5.42
N TRP A 217 -3.53 26.05 -4.40
CA TRP A 217 -2.61 27.06 -3.90
C TRP A 217 -1.46 27.22 -4.89
#